data_AF-A0A7V4KDW4-F1
#
_entry.id   AF-A0A7V4KDW4-F1
#
_cell.length_a   1.000
_cell.length_b   1.000
_cell.length_c   1.000
_cell.angle_alpha   90.00
_cell.angle_beta   90.00
_cell.angle_gamma   90.00
#
_symmetry.space_group_name_H-M   'P 1'
#
loop_
_entity.id
_entity.type
_entity.pdbx_description
1 polymer ?
#
loop_
_entity_poly.entity_id
_entity_poly.type
_entity_poly.pdbx_seq_one_letter_code
_entity_poly.pdbx_strand_id
1 'polypeptide(L)'
;MTEIKAMAEVVDPDLVFLIVGMQYRSEDVKEITNRFSIVSPTHVILSKMDETSSYGHFVNVPTFLNVPIAYITNGQRVPDDIMEANSRELAVLLAREVLKDARSSK
;
A
#
# COMPACT_ATOMS: atom_id res chain seq x y z
N MET A 1 11.38 9.25 15.06
CA MET A 1 11.97 8.30 14.09
C MET A 1 13.12 7.47 14.67
N THR A 2 13.89 7.99 15.63
CA THR A 2 14.95 7.22 16.32
C THR A 2 14.40 6.10 17.19
N GLU A 3 13.28 6.31 17.88
CA GLU A 3 12.69 5.31 18.79
C GLU A 3 12.22 4.04 18.07
N ILE A 4 11.50 4.17 16.96
CA ILE A 4 10.99 3.00 16.21
C ILE A 4 12.13 2.18 15.60
N LYS A 5 13.22 2.85 15.17
CA LYS A 5 14.42 2.17 14.70
C LYS A 5 15.08 1.38 15.82
N ALA A 6 15.30 2.01 16.97
CA ALA A 6 15.88 1.34 18.13
C ALA A 6 15.03 0.14 18.56
N MET A 7 13.70 0.28 18.53
CA MET A 7 12.80 -0.83 18.85
C MET A 7 12.90 -1.96 17.82
N ALA A 8 12.95 -1.65 16.52
CA ALA A 8 13.11 -2.65 15.47
C ALA A 8 14.46 -3.38 15.57
N GLU A 9 15.55 -2.67 15.90
CA GLU A 9 16.88 -3.26 16.11
C GLU A 9 16.93 -4.18 17.34
N VAL A 10 16.17 -3.88 18.39
CA VAL A 10 16.11 -4.71 19.62
C VAL A 10 15.20 -5.93 19.45
N VAL A 11 14.06 -5.76 18.78
CA VAL A 11 13.09 -6.83 18.56
C VAL A 11 13.57 -7.80 17.47
N ASP A 12 14.31 -7.29 16.47
CA ASP A 12 14.79 -8.04 15.31
C ASP A 12 13.71 -8.92 14.65
N PRO A 13 12.59 -8.31 14.19
CA PRO A 13 11.46 -9.07 13.68
C PRO A 13 11.73 -9.69 12.31
N ASP A 14 11.30 -10.95 12.12
CA ASP A 14 11.36 -11.63 10.82
C ASP A 14 10.53 -10.91 9.74
N LEU A 15 9.43 -10.27 10.15
CA LEU A 15 8.49 -9.57 9.27
C LEU A 15 8.14 -8.19 9.81
N VAL A 16 8.29 -7.19 8.94
CA VAL A 16 7.88 -5.80 9.17
C VAL A 16 6.90 -5.39 8.09
N PHE A 17 5.69 -5.00 8.48
CA PHE A 17 4.65 -4.51 7.58
C PHE A 17 4.50 -3.01 7.74
N LEU A 18 4.73 -2.25 6.67
CA LEU A 18 4.35 -0.83 6.64
C LEU A 18 2.89 -0.73 6.18
N ILE A 19 2.05 0.01 6.90
CA ILE A 19 0.67 0.27 6.49
C ILE A 19 0.61 1.65 5.84
N VAL A 20 0.09 1.72 4.62
CA VAL A 20 -0.04 2.97 3.84
C VAL A 20 -1.49 3.16 3.44
N GLY A 21 -2.05 4.35 3.69
CA GLY A 21 -3.41 4.71 3.27
C GLY A 21 -3.48 5.04 1.78
N MET A 22 -4.45 4.48 1.06
CA MET A 22 -4.62 4.74 -0.38
C MET A 22 -5.26 6.10 -0.69
N GLN A 23 -5.85 6.76 0.31
CA GLN A 23 -6.43 8.10 0.20
C GLN A 23 -5.39 9.23 0.13
N TYR A 24 -4.12 8.93 0.44
CA TYR A 24 -3.04 9.91 0.38
C TYR A 24 -2.60 10.18 -1.06
N ARG A 25 -2.07 11.38 -1.30
CA ARG A 25 -1.49 11.74 -2.60
C ARG A 25 -0.18 10.97 -2.82
N SER A 26 0.18 10.75 -4.09
CA SER A 26 1.41 10.01 -4.43
C SER A 26 2.68 10.67 -3.90
N GLU A 27 2.72 12.00 -3.81
CA GLU A 27 3.86 12.72 -3.24
C GLU A 27 4.03 12.43 -1.74
N ASP A 28 2.93 12.48 -0.99
CA ASP A 28 2.90 12.22 0.45
C ASP A 28 3.29 10.77 0.73
N VAL A 29 2.75 9.83 -0.04
CA VAL A 29 3.07 8.41 0.05
C VAL A 29 4.56 8.16 -0.18
N LYS A 30 5.17 8.82 -1.17
CA LYS A 30 6.62 8.71 -1.44
C LYS A 30 7.45 9.21 -0.26
N GLU A 31 7.03 10.31 0.38
CA GLU A 31 7.68 10.80 1.60
C GLU A 31 7.54 9.82 2.76
N ILE A 32 6.34 9.27 2.97
CA ILE A 32 6.06 8.25 4.00
C ILE A 32 6.98 7.04 3.79
N THR A 33 7.03 6.49 2.57
CA THR A 33 7.86 5.31 2.26
C THR A 33 9.34 5.60 2.49
N ASN A 34 9.82 6.78 2.09
CA ASN A 34 11.22 7.16 2.33
C ASN A 34 11.49 7.31 3.84
N ARG A 35 10.59 7.96 4.57
CA ARG A 35 10.72 8.16 6.01
C ARG A 35 10.74 6.86 6.79
N PHE A 36 9.98 5.84 6.39
CA PHE A 36 9.93 4.55 7.11
C PHE A 36 10.90 3.49 6.58
N SER A 37 11.69 3.79 5.54
CA SER A 37 12.75 2.88 5.04
C SER A 37 13.79 2.49 6.09
N ILE A 38 13.99 3.34 7.10
CA ILE A 38 14.88 3.16 8.27
C ILE A 38 14.57 1.89 9.09
N VAL A 39 13.32 1.40 9.06
CA VAL A 39 12.95 0.14 9.73
C VAL A 39 12.89 -1.06 8.79
N SER A 40 13.40 -0.90 7.56
CA SER A 40 13.47 -1.94 6.51
C SER A 40 12.18 -2.77 6.40
N PRO A 41 11.04 -2.17 6.04
CA PRO A 41 9.82 -2.93 5.82
C PRO A 41 10.07 -4.11 4.89
N THR A 42 9.48 -5.26 5.20
CA THR A 42 9.55 -6.47 4.37
C THR A 42 8.36 -6.58 3.42
N HIS A 43 7.24 -5.96 3.79
CA HIS A 43 5.95 -6.01 3.11
C HIS A 43 5.20 -4.70 3.33
N VAL A 44 4.22 -4.43 2.47
CA VAL A 44 3.29 -3.32 2.65
C VAL A 44 1.83 -3.80 2.73
N ILE A 45 1.03 -3.11 3.53
CA ILE A 45 -0.42 -3.23 3.54
C ILE A 45 -1.00 -1.92 3.03
N LEU A 46 -1.81 -1.99 1.97
CA LEU A 46 -2.51 -0.81 1.46
C LEU A 46 -3.89 -0.74 2.12
N SER A 47 -4.15 0.31 2.89
CA SER A 47 -5.40 0.45 3.64
C SER A 47 -6.35 1.43 2.98
N LYS A 48 -7.64 1.29 3.29
CA LYS A 48 -8.71 2.22 2.92
C LYS A 48 -8.88 2.35 1.41
N MET A 49 -8.89 1.22 0.69
CA MET A 49 -9.17 1.18 -0.74
C MET A 49 -10.55 1.76 -1.09
N ASP A 50 -11.51 1.67 -0.17
CA ASP A 50 -12.87 2.21 -0.29
C ASP A 50 -12.92 3.74 -0.18
N GLU A 51 -11.88 4.37 0.38
CA GLU A 51 -11.77 5.83 0.54
C GLU A 51 -11.02 6.51 -0.64
N THR A 52 -10.66 5.76 -1.68
CA THR A 52 -9.98 6.29 -2.87
C THR A 52 -10.71 5.90 -4.16
N SER A 53 -10.60 6.77 -5.17
CA SER A 53 -11.04 6.47 -6.53
C SER A 53 -9.88 6.05 -7.44
N SER A 54 -8.64 6.06 -6.94
CA SER A 54 -7.45 5.72 -7.73
C SER A 54 -6.65 4.58 -7.13
N TYR A 55 -6.32 3.62 -7.99
CA TYR A 55 -5.59 2.40 -7.69
C TYR A 55 -4.13 2.46 -8.11
N GLY A 56 -3.60 3.63 -8.50
CA GLY A 56 -2.18 3.80 -8.86
C GLY A 56 -1.20 3.36 -7.76
N HIS A 57 -1.63 3.41 -6.50
CA HIS A 57 -0.84 2.93 -5.35
C HIS A 57 -0.54 1.44 -5.36
N PHE A 58 -1.32 0.63 -6.11
CA PHE A 58 -0.98 -0.79 -6.34
C PHE A 58 0.38 -0.96 -7.03
N VAL A 59 0.83 0.06 -7.77
CA VAL A 59 2.11 0.05 -8.49
C VAL A 59 3.15 0.91 -7.76
N ASN A 60 2.77 2.12 -7.37
CA ASN A 60 3.70 3.12 -6.83
C ASN A 60 4.34 2.65 -5.52
N VAL A 61 3.53 2.22 -4.56
CA VAL A 61 4.00 1.89 -3.20
C VAL A 61 5.01 0.74 -3.18
N PRO A 62 4.71 -0.44 -3.77
CA PRO A 62 5.68 -1.53 -3.81
C PRO A 62 6.94 -1.16 -4.58
N THR A 63 6.82 -0.28 -5.59
CA THR A 63 7.98 0.23 -6.34
C THR A 63 8.86 1.18 -5.50
N PHE A 64 8.26 2.04 -4.68
CA PHE A 64 9.01 2.98 -3.83
C PHE A 64 9.79 2.28 -2.71
N LEU A 65 9.23 1.20 -2.16
CA LEU A 65 9.83 0.44 -1.06
C LEU A 65 10.67 -0.76 -1.55
N ASN A 66 10.46 -1.20 -2.79
CA ASN A 66 10.99 -2.47 -3.32
C ASN A 66 10.56 -3.70 -2.49
N VAL A 67 9.27 -3.75 -2.11
CA VAL A 67 8.68 -4.84 -1.32
C VAL A 67 7.30 -5.23 -1.86
N PRO A 68 6.84 -6.48 -1.66
CA PRO A 68 5.51 -6.89 -2.09
C PRO A 68 4.39 -6.29 -1.22
N ILE A 69 3.21 -6.15 -1.82
CA ILE A 69 1.95 -5.91 -1.09
C ILE A 69 1.52 -7.25 -0.51
N ALA A 70 1.23 -7.30 0.79
CA ALA A 70 0.73 -8.50 1.46
C ALA A 70 -0.80 -8.51 1.55
N TYR A 71 -1.38 -7.37 1.95
CA TYR A 71 -2.83 -7.23 2.15
C TYR A 71 -3.34 -5.87 1.69
N ILE A 72 -4.65 -5.83 1.47
CA ILE A 72 -5.40 -4.60 1.19
C ILE A 72 -6.62 -4.54 2.09
N THR A 73 -6.96 -3.37 2.62
CA THR A 73 -8.25 -3.19 3.32
C THR A 73 -9.21 -2.36 2.49
N ASN A 74 -10.49 -2.74 2.48
CA ASN A 74 -11.53 -2.13 1.64
C ASN A 74 -12.84 -1.94 2.42
N GLY A 75 -12.75 -1.32 3.59
CA GLY A 75 -13.86 -1.12 4.50
C GLY A 75 -13.42 -1.15 5.96
N GLN A 76 -14.40 -1.28 6.86
CA GLN A 76 -14.22 -1.16 8.31
C GLN A 76 -14.42 -2.48 9.07
N ARG A 77 -14.91 -3.54 8.41
CA ARG A 77 -15.27 -4.81 9.05
C ARG A 77 -14.07 -5.74 9.07
N VAL A 78 -13.85 -6.37 10.23
CA VAL A 78 -12.81 -7.37 10.45
C VAL A 78 -13.48 -8.73 10.73
N PRO A 79 -13.07 -9.81 10.05
CA PRO A 79 -12.01 -9.90 9.05
C PRO A 79 -12.45 -9.57 7.61
N ASP A 80 -13.75 -9.39 7.38
CA ASP A 80 -14.37 -9.41 6.05
C ASP A 80 -13.80 -8.42 5.02
N ASP A 81 -13.35 -7.24 5.46
CA ASP A 81 -12.85 -6.19 4.57
C ASP A 81 -11.30 -6.20 4.46
N ILE A 82 -10.63 -7.27 4.92
CA ILE A 82 -9.19 -7.51 4.74
C ILE A 82 -9.01 -8.54 3.62
N MET A 83 -8.28 -8.16 2.57
CA MET A 83 -8.04 -8.96 1.37
C MET A 83 -6.56 -9.30 1.24
N GLU A 84 -6.25 -10.56 0.89
CA GLU A 84 -4.91 -10.94 0.46
C GLU A 84 -4.58 -10.25 -0.87
N ALA A 85 -3.34 -9.77 -1.02
CA ALA A 85 -2.92 -9.12 -2.25
C ALA A 85 -2.74 -10.15 -3.38
N ASN A 86 -3.69 -10.18 -4.31
CA ASN A 86 -3.62 -11.01 -5.51
C ASN A 86 -3.25 -10.18 -6.74
N SER A 87 -2.04 -10.37 -7.28
CA SER A 87 -1.52 -9.57 -8.40
C SER A 87 -2.44 -9.53 -9.64
N ARG A 88 -3.15 -10.62 -9.93
CA ARG A 88 -4.10 -10.68 -11.05
C ARG A 88 -5.32 -9.82 -10.78
N GLU A 89 -5.89 -9.89 -9.59
CA GLU A 89 -7.07 -9.10 -9.23
C GLU A 89 -6.75 -7.61 -9.19
N LEU A 90 -5.60 -7.23 -8.60
CA LEU A 90 -5.14 -5.84 -8.57
C LEU A 90 -4.90 -5.28 -9.96
N ALA A 91 -4.27 -6.07 -10.85
CA ALA A 91 -4.08 -5.68 -12.24
C ALA A 91 -5.41 -5.47 -12.97
N VAL A 92 -6.41 -6.31 -12.73
CA VAL A 92 -7.76 -6.15 -13.31
C VAL A 92 -8.45 -4.89 -12.79
N LEU A 93 -8.35 -4.60 -11.49
CA LEU A 93 -8.91 -3.38 -10.90
C LEU A 93 -8.28 -2.12 -11.48
N LEU A 94 -6.94 -2.08 -11.53
CA LEU A 94 -6.20 -0.96 -12.12
C LEU A 94 -6.53 -0.78 -13.61
N ALA A 95 -6.55 -1.86 -14.39
CA ALA A 95 -6.90 -1.79 -15.81
C ALA A 95 -8.33 -1.27 -16.03
N ARG A 96 -9.28 -1.63 -15.16
CA ARG A 96 -10.66 -1.13 -15.21
C ARG A 96 -10.76 0.37 -14.95
N GLU A 97 -9.99 0.91 -14.01
CA GLU A 97 -9.89 2.36 -13.77
C GLU A 97 -9.40 3.07 -15.04
N VAL A 98 -8.24 2.67 -15.57
CA VAL A 98 -7.64 3.28 -16.77
C VAL A 98 -8.59 3.24 -17.97
N LEU A 99 -9.30 2.13 -18.17
CA LEU A 99 -10.25 1.99 -19.28
C LEU A 99 -11.51 2.85 -19.10
N LYS A 100 -11.96 3.11 -17.87
CA LYS A 100 -13.08 4.04 -17.62
C LYS A 100 -12.69 5.46 -18.02
N ASP A 101 -11.48 5.89 -17.68
CA ASP A 101 -10.98 7.22 -18.03
C ASP A 101 -10.79 7.37 -19.55
N ALA A 102 -10.22 6.35 -20.20
CA ALA A 102 -10.03 6.33 -21.65
C ALA A 102 -11.37 6.37 -22.43
N ARG A 103 -12.44 5.80 -21.88
CA ARG A 103 -13.79 5.82 -22.48
C ARG A 103 -14.56 7.10 -22.18
N SER A 104 -14.30 7.75 -21.05
CA SER A 104 -14.97 8.99 -20.63
C SER A 104 -14.40 10.23 -21.32
N SER A 105 -13.24 10.11 -21.97
CA SER A 105 -12.63 11.16 -22.81
C SER A 105 -13.17 11.17 -24.25
N LYS A 106 -14.34 10.56 -24.50
CA LYS A 106 -15.10 10.67 -25.76
C LYS A 106 -16.39 11.44 -25.56
#